data_AF-A0A8T4G3S0-F1
#
_entry.id   AF-A0A8T4G3S0-F1
#
_cell.length_a   1.000
_cell.length_b   1.000
_cell.length_c   1.000
_cell.angle_alpha   90.00
_cell.angle_beta   90.00
_cell.angle_gamma   90.00
#
_symmetry.space_group_name_H-M   'P 1'
#
loop_
_entity.id
_entity.type
_entity.pdbx_description
1 polymer ?
#
loop_
_entity_poly.entity_id
_entity_poly.type
_entity_poly.pdbx_seq_one_letter_code
_entity_poly.pdbx_strand_id
1 'polypeptide(L)'
;MKKVVVSILTLFLIGVTFAMPINATTSTSDEGGYAALSIVWYYLYLRNEQKFDQLYNQSIQLGVDNQTLTLALELKQNATIYFNESIAYGRPEEGKLPILWKIRLAYLTIKEALAVLENAIQTLS
;
A
#
# COMPACT_ATOMS: atom_id res chain seq x y z
N MET A 1 -41.66 -68.82 -20.30
CA MET A 1 -40.26 -68.34 -20.26
C MET A 1 -40.21 -67.33 -19.09
N LYS A 2 -39.59 -67.55 -17.91
CA LYS A 2 -38.12 -67.54 -17.61
C LYS A 2 -37.42 -66.44 -18.44
N LYS A 3 -36.77 -65.38 -17.94
CA LYS A 3 -35.94 -65.07 -16.73
C LYS A 3 -36.07 -63.54 -16.41
N VAL A 4 -35.60 -62.88 -15.34
CA VAL A 4 -35.02 -63.18 -13.99
C VAL A 4 -35.06 -61.86 -13.15
N VAL A 5 -34.94 -61.92 -11.82
CA VAL A 5 -34.73 -60.76 -10.91
C VAL A 5 -33.27 -60.26 -10.95
N VAL A 6 -33.03 -58.95 -11.04
CA VAL A 6 -31.81 -58.31 -10.50
C VAL A 6 -32.13 -56.94 -9.91
N SER A 7 -31.92 -56.79 -8.59
CA SER A 7 -31.74 -55.50 -7.93
C SER A 7 -30.26 -55.12 -7.93
N ILE A 8 -29.93 -53.86 -8.24
CA ILE A 8 -28.66 -53.16 -7.91
C ILE A 8 -28.99 -51.67 -8.10
N LEU A 9 -29.17 -50.87 -7.04
CA LEU A 9 -28.17 -50.28 -6.12
C LEU A 9 -27.57 -48.97 -6.70
N THR A 10 -27.80 -47.86 -5.98
CA THR A 10 -27.15 -46.53 -6.14
C THR A 10 -27.36 -45.80 -7.49
N LEU A 11 -27.47 -44.47 -7.55
CA LEU A 11 -26.99 -43.44 -6.63
C LEU A 11 -28.05 -42.36 -6.31
N PHE A 12 -28.07 -41.93 -5.05
CA PHE A 12 -28.85 -40.79 -4.58
C PHE A 12 -28.03 -39.51 -4.84
N LEU A 13 -28.34 -38.79 -5.92
CA LEU A 13 -27.77 -37.46 -6.20
C LEU A 13 -28.92 -36.45 -6.36
N ILE A 14 -29.51 -36.08 -5.23
CA ILE A 14 -30.37 -34.90 -5.16
C ILE A 14 -29.47 -33.68 -5.31
N GLY A 15 -29.32 -33.20 -6.55
CA GLY A 15 -28.78 -31.88 -6.82
C GLY A 15 -29.74 -30.82 -6.34
N VAL A 16 -29.69 -30.47 -5.05
CA VAL A 16 -30.38 -29.28 -4.52
C VAL A 16 -29.67 -28.07 -5.12
N THR A 17 -30.22 -27.54 -6.22
CA THR A 17 -29.77 -26.30 -6.81
C THR A 17 -30.19 -25.15 -5.91
N PHE A 18 -29.31 -24.76 -4.99
CA PHE A 18 -29.43 -23.50 -4.28
C PHE A 18 -29.34 -22.36 -5.30
N ALA A 19 -30.50 -21.86 -5.72
CA ALA A 19 -30.62 -20.68 -6.56
C ALA A 19 -30.22 -19.43 -5.75
N MET A 20 -28.91 -19.23 -5.58
CA MET A 20 -28.38 -17.95 -5.14
C MET A 20 -28.57 -16.94 -6.27
N PRO A 21 -29.24 -15.80 -6.04
CA PRO A 21 -29.30 -14.74 -7.04
C PRO A 21 -27.90 -14.14 -7.21
N ILE A 22 -27.25 -14.40 -8.35
CA ILE A 22 -25.91 -13.91 -8.68
C ILE A 22 -25.96 -12.43 -9.11
N ASN A 23 -26.65 -11.60 -8.33
CA ASN A 23 -26.84 -10.17 -8.59
C ASN A 23 -25.79 -9.33 -7.85
N ALA A 24 -24.53 -9.51 -8.23
CA ALA A 24 -23.45 -8.60 -7.87
C ALA A 24 -22.29 -8.66 -8.87
N THR A 25 -22.57 -8.52 -10.17
CA THR A 25 -21.56 -8.07 -11.12
C THR A 25 -21.30 -6.58 -10.87
N THR A 26 -20.71 -6.24 -9.72
CA THR A 26 -20.20 -4.90 -9.47
C THR A 26 -19.01 -4.69 -10.39
N SER A 27 -19.27 -4.15 -11.58
CA SER A 27 -18.25 -3.54 -12.41
C SER A 27 -17.78 -2.25 -11.71
N THR A 28 -17.05 -2.42 -10.62
CA THR A 28 -16.20 -1.36 -10.07
C THR A 28 -15.12 -1.14 -11.11
N SER A 29 -15.24 -0.07 -11.88
CA SER A 29 -14.18 0.38 -12.79
C SER A 29 -12.88 0.53 -11.99
N ASP A 30 -11.84 -0.24 -12.36
CA ASP A 30 -10.55 -0.29 -11.67
C ASP A 30 -9.97 1.12 -11.42
N GLU A 31 -10.26 2.06 -12.33
CA GLU A 31 -9.93 3.49 -12.26
C GLU A 31 -10.20 4.11 -10.88
N GLY A 32 -11.32 3.76 -10.23
CA GLY A 32 -11.66 4.26 -8.89
C GLY A 32 -10.68 3.79 -7.80
N GLY A 33 -10.19 2.56 -7.91
CA GLY A 33 -9.17 2.00 -7.02
C GLY A 33 -7.81 2.65 -7.22
N TYR A 34 -7.38 2.84 -8.48
CA TYR A 34 -6.12 3.52 -8.81
C TYR A 34 -6.11 4.97 -8.32
N ALA A 35 -7.21 5.71 -8.50
CA ALA A 35 -7.36 7.07 -7.99
C ALA A 35 -7.28 7.14 -6.46
N ALA A 36 -8.07 6.32 -5.77
CA ALA A 36 -8.08 6.28 -4.31
C ALA A 36 -6.71 5.93 -3.72
N LEU A 37 -6.02 4.93 -4.28
CA LEU A 37 -4.66 4.57 -3.86
C LEU A 37 -3.65 5.71 -4.07
N SER A 38 -3.76 6.47 -5.16
CA SER A 38 -2.83 7.57 -5.44
C SER A 38 -2.97 8.69 -4.40
N ILE A 39 -4.22 9.04 -4.05
CA ILE A 39 -4.55 10.01 -3.00
C ILE A 39 -4.07 9.52 -1.62
N VAL A 40 -4.26 8.23 -1.30
CA VAL A 40 -3.80 7.63 -0.03
C VAL A 40 -2.28 7.74 0.11
N TRP A 41 -1.50 7.34 -0.90
CA TRP A 41 -0.05 7.44 -0.83
C TRP A 41 0.45 8.89 -0.78
N TYR A 42 -0.26 9.82 -1.44
CA TYR A 42 0.05 11.25 -1.38
C TYR A 42 0.01 11.79 0.06
N TYR A 43 -1.11 11.60 0.77
CA TYR A 43 -1.23 12.09 2.15
C TYR A 43 -0.36 11.30 3.14
N LEU A 44 -0.12 10.01 2.90
CA LEU A 44 0.81 9.22 3.71
C LEU A 44 2.28 9.68 3.53
N TYR A 45 2.68 10.12 2.33
CA TYR A 45 4.00 10.73 2.12
C TYR A 45 4.12 12.05 2.91
N LEU A 46 3.17 12.98 2.76
CA LEU A 46 3.23 14.28 3.45
C LEU A 46 3.30 14.14 4.98
N ARG A 47 2.52 13.20 5.56
CA ARG A 47 2.58 12.89 6.98
C ARG A 47 3.95 12.36 7.41
N ASN A 48 4.58 11.54 6.58
CA ASN A 48 5.89 10.97 6.86
C ASN A 48 7.03 11.97 6.67
N GLU A 49 6.91 12.92 5.75
CA GLU A 49 7.85 14.05 5.62
C GLU A 49 7.87 14.88 6.91
N GLN A 50 6.71 15.29 7.41
CA GLN A 50 6.60 16.03 8.68
C GLN A 50 7.19 15.25 9.87
N LYS A 51 6.97 13.92 9.90
CA LYS A 51 7.55 13.04 10.92
C LYS A 51 9.07 12.91 10.78
N PHE A 52 9.59 12.95 9.56
CA PHE A 52 11.03 12.86 9.30
C PHE A 52 11.75 14.05 9.90
N ASP A 53 11.26 15.27 9.65
CA ASP A 53 11.87 16.49 10.21
C ASP A 53 11.86 16.48 11.75
N GLN A 54 10.81 15.93 12.38
CA GLN A 54 10.75 15.77 13.84
C GLN A 54 11.81 14.77 14.35
N LEU A 55 11.85 13.56 13.78
CA LEU A 55 12.80 12.52 14.21
C LEU A 55 14.24 12.89 13.90
N TYR A 56 14.52 13.55 12.78
CA TYR A 56 15.87 13.96 12.40
C TYR A 56 16.46 14.96 13.42
N ASN A 57 15.66 15.94 13.84
CA ASN A 57 16.04 16.86 14.91
C ASN A 57 16.24 16.15 16.26
N GLN A 58 15.41 15.15 16.59
CA GLN A 58 15.59 14.33 17.79
C GLN A 58 16.87 13.47 17.73
N SER A 59 17.17 12.86 16.58
CA SER A 59 18.40 12.09 16.35
C SER A 59 19.66 12.93 16.55
N ILE A 60 19.65 14.19 16.08
CA ILE A 60 20.74 15.15 16.34
C ILE A 60 20.89 15.42 17.85
N GLN A 61 19.79 15.68 18.56
CA GLN A 61 19.82 15.96 20.01
C GLN A 61 20.31 14.77 20.84
N LEU A 62 20.04 13.54 20.41
CA LEU A 62 20.51 12.31 21.06
C LEU A 62 21.93 11.89 20.64
N GLY A 63 22.56 12.60 19.69
CA GLY A 63 23.92 12.29 19.25
C GLY A 63 24.03 11.05 18.36
N VAL A 64 22.99 10.76 17.56
CA VAL A 64 23.07 9.76 16.47
C VAL A 64 24.23 10.10 15.54
N ASP A 65 24.93 9.07 15.07
CA ASP A 65 26.15 9.27 14.28
C ASP A 65 25.89 9.91 12.90
N ASN A 66 26.91 10.62 12.40
CA ASN A 66 26.82 11.35 11.15
C ASN A 66 26.58 10.46 9.92
N GLN A 67 26.97 9.18 9.93
CA GLN A 67 26.77 8.28 8.79
C GLN A 67 25.29 7.89 8.68
N THR A 68 24.68 7.52 9.81
CA THR A 68 23.23 7.27 9.93
C THR A 68 22.40 8.51 9.57
N LEU A 69 22.78 9.69 10.08
CA LEU A 69 22.11 10.95 9.72
C LEU A 69 22.23 11.28 8.22
N THR A 70 23.38 11.00 7.60
CA THR A 70 23.59 11.22 6.15
C THR A 70 22.73 10.26 5.33
N LEU A 71 22.71 8.97 5.66
CA LEU A 71 21.88 7.97 4.98
C LEU A 71 20.38 8.33 5.05
N ALA A 72 19.92 8.79 6.21
CA ALA A 72 18.54 9.24 6.38
C ALA A 72 18.19 10.45 5.48
N LEU A 73 19.11 11.42 5.32
CA LEU A 73 18.94 12.55 4.40
C LEU A 73 18.94 12.11 2.93
N GLU A 74 19.83 11.20 2.53
CA GLU A 74 19.89 10.69 1.15
C GLU A 74 18.57 9.98 0.78
N LEU A 75 18.04 9.14 1.68
CA LEU A 75 16.74 8.51 1.50
C LEU A 75 15.62 9.56 1.43
N LYS A 76 15.62 10.58 2.29
CA LYS A 76 14.63 11.69 2.22
C LYS A 76 14.72 12.46 0.90
N GLN A 77 15.92 12.71 0.39
CA GLN A 77 16.13 13.38 -0.89
C GLN A 77 15.60 12.53 -2.06
N ASN A 78 15.92 11.24 -2.08
CA ASN A 78 15.40 10.30 -3.09
C ASN A 78 13.86 10.21 -3.05
N ALA A 79 13.27 10.13 -1.85
CA ALA A 79 11.82 10.18 -1.67
C ALA A 79 11.20 11.48 -2.19
N THR A 80 11.87 12.62 -1.98
CA THR A 80 11.45 13.95 -2.47
C THR A 80 11.51 14.03 -4.00
N ILE A 81 12.51 13.42 -4.64
CA ILE A 81 12.60 13.32 -6.11
C ILE A 81 11.38 12.55 -6.65
N TYR A 82 11.11 11.34 -6.14
CA TYR A 82 9.95 10.56 -6.57
C TYR A 82 8.60 11.25 -6.32
N PHE A 83 8.48 12.00 -5.21
CA PHE A 83 7.29 12.81 -4.93
C PHE A 83 7.11 13.88 -6.01
N ASN A 84 8.13 14.71 -6.24
CA ASN A 84 8.10 15.80 -7.22
C ASN A 84 7.81 15.32 -8.64
N GLU A 85 8.44 14.22 -9.05
CA GLU A 85 8.17 13.57 -10.35
C GLU A 85 6.73 13.02 -10.46
N SER A 86 6.11 12.64 -9.34
CA SER A 86 4.73 12.15 -9.30
C SER A 86 3.71 13.28 -9.39
N ILE A 87 3.92 14.35 -8.60
CA ILE A 87 3.00 15.49 -8.50
C ILE A 87 3.10 16.45 -9.70
N ALA A 88 4.12 16.32 -10.54
CA ALA A 88 4.23 17.03 -11.82
C ALA A 88 3.03 16.77 -12.77
N TYR A 89 2.29 15.68 -12.55
CA TYR A 89 1.09 15.32 -13.31
C TYR A 89 -0.20 15.84 -12.67
N GLY A 90 -0.14 16.27 -11.40
CA GLY A 90 -1.25 16.81 -10.66
C GLY A 90 -1.21 16.48 -9.17
N ARG A 91 -2.01 17.24 -8.39
CA ARG A 91 -2.15 17.08 -6.94
C ARG A 91 -3.62 16.85 -6.57
N PRO A 92 -3.93 16.07 -5.52
CA PRO A 92 -5.32 15.85 -5.08
C PRO A 92 -6.08 17.14 -4.77
N GLU A 93 -5.40 18.16 -4.23
CA GLU A 93 -5.95 19.49 -3.92
C GLU A 93 -6.43 20.24 -5.17
N GLU A 94 -5.88 19.92 -6.35
CA GLU A 94 -6.26 20.49 -7.64
C GLU A 94 -7.37 19.68 -8.34
N GLY A 95 -7.90 18.63 -7.70
CA GLY A 95 -8.78 17.65 -8.33
C GLY A 95 -8.07 16.75 -9.35
N LYS A 96 -6.74 16.67 -9.31
CA LYS A 96 -5.92 15.85 -10.20
C LYS A 96 -5.24 14.72 -9.43
N LEU A 97 -4.70 13.74 -10.16
CA LEU A 97 -4.06 12.57 -9.56
C LEU A 97 -2.54 12.58 -9.82
N PRO A 98 -1.70 12.39 -8.78
CA PRO A 98 -0.29 12.11 -8.96
C PRO A 98 -0.09 10.71 -9.58
N ILE A 99 1.08 10.45 -10.17
CA ILE A 99 1.41 9.12 -10.70
C ILE A 99 1.54 8.10 -9.56
N LEU A 100 0.58 7.17 -9.49
CA LEU A 100 0.45 6.17 -8.41
C LEU A 100 1.76 5.48 -8.04
N TRP A 101 2.50 4.94 -9.02
CA TRP A 101 3.69 4.16 -8.74
C TRP A 101 4.84 5.02 -8.19
N LYS A 102 4.97 6.27 -8.65
CA LYS A 102 5.96 7.23 -8.15
C LYS A 102 5.61 7.71 -6.73
N ILE A 103 4.35 8.02 -6.46
CA ILE A 103 3.94 8.46 -5.11
C ILE A 103 4.03 7.32 -4.08
N ARG A 104 3.74 6.09 -4.49
CA ARG A 104 3.99 4.90 -3.67
C ARG A 104 5.49 4.71 -3.40
N LEU A 105 6.34 4.89 -4.41
CA LEU A 105 7.80 4.79 -4.23
C LEU A 105 8.33 5.86 -3.28
N ALA A 106 7.91 7.13 -3.46
CA ALA A 106 8.20 8.22 -2.54
C ALA A 106 7.82 7.89 -1.08
N TYR A 107 6.60 7.39 -0.86
CA TYR A 107 6.13 6.95 0.46
C TYR A 107 7.00 5.82 1.06
N LEU A 108 7.41 4.84 0.25
CA LEU A 108 8.25 3.73 0.72
C LEU A 108 9.65 4.20 1.10
N THR A 109 10.28 5.05 0.28
CA THR A 109 11.63 5.58 0.55
C THR A 109 11.65 6.53 1.75
N ILE A 110 10.64 7.39 1.95
CA ILE A 110 10.58 8.21 3.19
C ILE A 110 10.33 7.34 4.43
N LYS A 111 9.59 6.22 4.29
CA LYS A 111 9.44 5.23 5.38
C LYS A 111 10.74 4.54 5.75
N GLU A 112 11.61 4.27 4.78
CA GLU A 112 12.95 3.74 5.02
C GLU A 112 13.82 4.75 5.75
N ALA A 113 13.78 6.02 5.33
CA ALA A 113 14.45 7.13 6.01
C ALA A 113 14.02 7.28 7.48
N LEU A 114 12.70 7.16 7.75
CA LEU A 114 12.15 7.13 9.10
C LEU A 114 12.68 5.94 9.91
N ALA A 115 12.68 4.73 9.33
CA ALA A 115 13.12 3.53 10.03
C ALA A 115 14.61 3.58 10.42
N VAL A 116 15.46 4.18 9.59
CA VAL A 116 16.89 4.44 9.92
C VAL A 116 16.99 5.29 11.20
N LEU A 117 16.24 6.40 11.28
CA LEU A 117 16.25 7.29 12.45
C LEU A 117 15.61 6.65 13.69
N GLU A 118 14.48 5.95 13.53
CA GLU A 118 13.78 5.27 14.63
C GLU A 118 14.65 4.19 15.28
N ASN A 119 15.29 3.34 14.47
CA ASN A 119 16.19 2.30 14.97
C ASN A 119 17.40 2.90 15.71
N ALA A 120 18.00 3.97 15.17
CA ALA A 120 19.14 4.63 15.78
C ALA A 120 18.78 5.31 17.12
N ILE A 121 17.63 5.97 17.20
CA ILE A 121 17.08 6.52 18.45
C ILE A 121 16.85 5.39 19.47
N GLN A 122 16.26 4.27 19.06
CA GLN A 122 15.98 3.14 19.94
C GLN A 122 17.25 2.50 20.52
N THR A 123 18.40 2.58 19.83
CA THR A 123 19.68 2.11 20.37
C THR A 123 20.33 3.06 21.38
N LEU A 124 19.79 4.27 21.56
CA LEU A 124 20.31 5.31 22.45
C LEU A 124 19.38 5.65 23.64
N SER A 125 18.16 5.08 23.66
CA SER A 125 17.13 5.27 24.69
C SER A 125 17.10 4.14 25.72
#